data_AF-A0AAD6XQU5-F1
#
_entry.id   AF-A0AAD6XQU5-F1
#
_cell.length_a   1.000
_cell.length_b   1.000
_cell.length_c   1.000
_cell.angle_alpha   90.00
_cell.angle_beta   90.00
_cell.angle_gamma   90.00
#
_symmetry.space_group_name_H-M   'P 1'
#
loop_
_entity.id
_entity.type
_entity.pdbx_description
1 polymer ?
#
loop_
_entity_poly.entity_id
_entity_poly.type
_entity_poly.pdbx_seq_one_letter_code
_entity_poly.pdbx_strand_id
1 'polypeptide(L)'
;MHPRVLSALRAPPSPSDKAGKFYYYEIPGRQPNGRTRAARFKFGRARNVRQRQGQWKRKCRGQRQRWWSYWDVPYASKFEHLMHLHYKLRGAWLGRTPCDFCRVSHQEQYDRNRCGGRRVVEAEVEFYLRKLHWPIVRTDL
;
A
#
# COMPACT_ATOMS: atom_id res chain seq x y z
N MET A 1 5.04 15.52 11.83
CA MET A 1 5.48 14.71 10.66
C MET A 1 6.96 14.38 10.85
N HIS A 2 7.41 13.15 10.60
CA HIS A 2 8.81 12.76 10.80
C HIS A 2 9.76 13.43 9.78
N PRO A 3 10.98 13.89 10.15
CA PRO A 3 11.88 14.61 9.25
C PRO A 3 12.18 13.91 7.92
N ARG A 4 12.40 12.60 7.95
CA ARG A 4 12.60 11.78 6.73
C ARG A 4 11.39 11.78 5.79
N VAL A 5 10.16 11.80 6.32
CA VAL A 5 8.94 11.89 5.50
C VAL A 5 8.86 13.27 4.85
N LEU A 6 9.16 14.33 5.60
CA LEU A 6 9.21 15.69 5.08
C LEU A 6 10.25 15.84 3.96
N SER A 7 11.42 15.24 4.12
CA SER A 7 12.46 15.19 3.09
C SER A 7 11.98 14.47 1.83
N ALA A 8 11.39 13.28 1.96
CA ALA A 8 10.85 12.52 0.82
C ALA A 8 9.70 13.24 0.10
N LEU A 9 8.89 13.98 0.85
CA LEU A 9 7.82 14.83 0.32
C LEU A 9 8.40 15.93 -0.57
N ARG A 10 9.41 16.67 -0.07
CA ARG A 10 10.06 17.80 -0.75
C ARG A 10 10.98 17.41 -1.90
N ALA A 11 11.52 16.19 -1.90
CA ALA A 11 12.42 15.73 -2.95
C ALA A 11 11.74 15.83 -4.33
N PRO A 12 12.41 16.31 -5.39
CA PRO A 12 11.82 16.30 -6.72
C PRO A 12 11.57 14.86 -7.20
N PRO A 13 10.59 14.63 -8.10
CA PRO A 13 10.48 13.35 -8.80
C PRO A 13 11.76 13.03 -9.58
N SER A 14 12.13 11.75 -9.63
CA SER A 14 13.23 11.28 -10.48
C SER A 14 12.76 11.06 -11.93
N PRO A 15 13.67 11.03 -12.92
CA PRO A 15 13.32 10.68 -14.30
C PRO A 15 12.70 9.28 -14.45
N SER A 16 12.94 8.40 -13.47
CA SER A 16 12.40 7.04 -13.45
C SER A 16 10.97 6.98 -12.90
N ASP A 17 10.50 8.03 -12.24
CA ASP A 17 9.15 8.12 -11.71
C ASP A 17 8.16 8.32 -12.85
N LYS A 18 7.32 7.31 -13.07
CA LYS A 18 6.28 7.33 -14.09
C LYS A 18 4.90 7.45 -13.47
N ALA A 19 3.97 8.01 -14.26
CA ALA A 19 2.57 8.01 -13.93
C ALA A 19 2.03 6.59 -13.77
N GLY A 20 1.05 6.44 -12.89
CA GLY A 20 0.41 5.16 -12.62
C GLY A 20 -0.59 5.26 -11.48
N LYS A 21 -1.00 4.10 -10.99
CA LYS A 21 -2.00 3.97 -9.94
C LYS A 21 -1.33 3.53 -8.65
N PHE A 22 -1.45 4.32 -7.59
CA PHE A 22 -1.15 3.87 -6.23
C PHE A 22 -2.37 3.13 -5.69
N TYR A 23 -2.18 1.95 -5.12
CA TYR A 23 -3.25 1.14 -4.58
C TYR A 23 -2.88 0.59 -3.20
N TYR A 24 -3.89 0.14 -2.48
CA TYR A 24 -3.69 -0.65 -1.28
C TYR A 24 -4.78 -1.70 -1.10
N TYR A 25 -4.46 -2.73 -0.32
CA TYR A 25 -5.42 -3.75 0.04
C TYR A 25 -5.15 -4.29 1.44
N GLU A 26 -6.18 -4.85 2.07
CA GLU A 26 -6.12 -5.53 3.35
C GLU A 26 -6.00 -7.05 3.16
N ILE A 27 -5.13 -7.66 3.94
CA ILE A 27 -5.06 -9.10 4.17
C ILE A 27 -5.70 -9.33 5.56
N PRO A 28 -6.91 -9.92 5.63
CA PRO A 28 -7.58 -10.16 6.89
C PRO A 28 -6.75 -11.05 7.82
N GLY A 29 -6.93 -10.88 9.13
CA GLY A 29 -6.22 -11.67 10.12
C GLY A 29 -6.59 -13.16 10.09
N ARG A 30 -7.88 -13.45 9.97
CA ARG A 30 -8.42 -14.81 9.81
C ARG A 30 -8.33 -15.24 8.34
N GLN A 31 -7.61 -16.33 8.08
CA GLN A 31 -7.43 -16.89 6.74
C GLN A 31 -8.26 -18.17 6.55
N PRO A 32 -8.57 -18.58 5.30
CA PRO A 32 -9.37 -19.78 5.01
C PRO A 32 -8.77 -21.09 5.53
N ASN A 33 -7.45 -21.14 5.72
CA ASN A 33 -6.74 -22.29 6.28
C ASN A 33 -6.85 -22.41 7.82
N GLY A 34 -7.75 -21.66 8.45
CA GLY A 34 -7.95 -21.66 9.91
C GLY A 34 -6.90 -20.85 10.69
N ARG A 35 -5.81 -20.38 10.08
CA ARG A 35 -4.79 -19.59 10.78
C ARG A 35 -5.29 -18.18 11.05
N THR A 36 -5.03 -17.72 12.27
CA THR A 36 -5.29 -16.35 12.71
C THR A 36 -3.98 -15.61 12.86
N ARG A 37 -3.86 -14.46 12.21
CA ARG A 37 -2.74 -13.51 12.32
C ARG A 37 -3.30 -12.10 12.54
N ALA A 38 -2.43 -11.14 12.85
CA ALA A 38 -2.81 -9.74 12.74
C ALA A 38 -3.24 -9.42 11.29
N ALA A 39 -4.29 -8.62 11.16
CA ALA A 39 -4.70 -8.08 9.87
C ALA A 39 -3.64 -7.10 9.37
N ARG A 40 -3.44 -7.06 8.06
CA ARG A 40 -2.30 -6.37 7.43
C ARG A 40 -2.76 -5.54 6.26
N PHE A 41 -2.13 -4.39 6.04
CA PHE A 41 -2.22 -3.67 4.77
C PHE A 41 -1.01 -3.95 3.90
N LYS A 42 -1.21 -3.92 2.58
CA LYS A 42 -0.14 -3.78 1.60
C LYS A 42 -0.42 -2.56 0.73
N PHE A 43 0.60 -1.75 0.54
CA PHE A 43 0.63 -0.66 -0.44
C PHE A 43 1.39 -1.11 -1.68
N GLY A 44 0.98 -0.63 -2.85
CA GLY A 44 1.66 -0.94 -4.09
C GLY A 44 1.35 0.07 -5.19
N ARG A 45 2.03 -0.09 -6.32
CA ARG A 45 1.71 0.62 -7.57
C ARG A 45 1.48 -0.30 -8.75
N ALA A 46 0.66 0.13 -9.70
CA ALA A 46 0.42 -0.57 -10.96
C ALA A 46 0.01 0.40 -12.07
N ARG A 47 0.21 0.02 -13.33
CA ARG A 47 -0.46 0.70 -14.47
C ARG A 47 -1.92 0.27 -14.58
N ASN A 48 -2.18 -1.02 -14.35
CA ASN A 48 -3.52 -1.62 -14.34
C ASN A 48 -3.75 -2.39 -13.03
N VAL A 49 -4.59 -1.84 -12.16
CA VAL A 49 -4.85 -2.41 -10.82
C VAL A 49 -5.64 -3.72 -10.91
N ARG A 50 -6.57 -3.85 -11.86
CA ARG A 50 -7.33 -5.11 -12.06
C ARG A 50 -6.42 -6.25 -12.49
N GLN A 51 -5.50 -6.01 -13.42
CA GLN A 51 -4.50 -7.00 -13.83
C GLN A 51 -3.58 -7.36 -12.65
N ARG A 52 -3.15 -6.37 -11.86
CA ARG A 52 -2.32 -6.58 -10.66
C ARG A 52 -3.05 -7.41 -9.59
N GLN A 53 -4.34 -7.14 -9.38
CA GLN A 53 -5.19 -7.94 -8.52
C GLN A 53 -5.27 -9.39 -9.02
N GLY A 54 -5.44 -9.61 -10.32
CA GLY A 54 -5.41 -10.94 -10.94
C GLY A 54 -4.08 -11.68 -10.71
N GLN A 55 -2.95 -10.99 -10.84
CA GLN A 55 -1.62 -11.57 -10.53
C GLN A 55 -1.53 -12.01 -9.06
N TRP A 56 -1.99 -11.19 -8.12
CA TRP A 56 -2.00 -11.54 -6.70
C TRP A 56 -2.95 -12.68 -6.38
N LYS A 57 -4.13 -12.72 -7.00
CA LYS A 57 -5.07 -13.84 -6.88
C LYS A 57 -4.47 -15.14 -7.43
N ARG A 58 -3.69 -15.10 -8.51
CA ARG A 58 -3.01 -16.31 -9.02
C ARG A 58 -1.84 -16.74 -8.13
N LYS A 59 -0.98 -15.79 -7.74
CA LYS A 59 0.20 -16.07 -6.91
C LYS A 59 -0.17 -16.56 -5.52
N CYS A 60 -1.18 -15.96 -4.89
CA CYS A 60 -1.60 -16.25 -3.52
C CYS A 60 -3.07 -16.72 -3.48
N ARG A 61 -3.41 -17.76 -4.25
CA ARG A 61 -4.80 -18.19 -4.53
C ARG A 61 -5.70 -18.40 -3.31
N GLY A 62 -5.18 -18.93 -2.21
CA GLY A 62 -5.97 -19.11 -0.99
C GLY A 62 -5.94 -17.93 -0.02
N GLN A 63 -5.12 -16.90 -0.28
CA GLN A 63 -5.03 -15.73 0.59
C GLN A 63 -6.16 -14.76 0.30
N ARG A 64 -7.05 -14.54 1.28
CA ARG A 64 -8.10 -13.52 1.14
C ARG A 64 -7.47 -12.13 1.13
N GLN A 65 -7.88 -11.32 0.16
CA GLN A 65 -7.44 -9.93 0.01
C GLN A 65 -8.68 -9.05 -0.23
N ARG A 66 -8.76 -7.92 0.47
CA ARG A 66 -9.80 -6.89 0.28
C ARG A 66 -9.14 -5.67 -0.32
N TRP A 67 -9.33 -5.49 -1.63
CA TRP A 67 -8.82 -4.33 -2.36
C TRP A 67 -9.80 -3.19 -2.13
N TRP A 68 -9.31 -2.04 -1.69
CA TRP A 68 -10.18 -0.94 -1.24
C TRP A 68 -10.32 0.13 -2.31
N SER A 69 -9.21 0.77 -2.65
CA SER A 69 -9.19 1.88 -3.59
C SER A 69 -7.83 2.00 -4.27
N TYR A 70 -7.80 2.75 -5.36
CA TYR A 70 -6.58 3.25 -5.96
C TYR A 70 -6.71 4.73 -6.34
N TRP A 71 -5.56 5.39 -6.51
CA TRP A 71 -5.46 6.78 -6.94
C TRP A 71 -4.56 6.88 -8.15
N ASP A 72 -4.99 7.66 -9.14
CA ASP A 72 -4.13 8.08 -10.24
C ASP A 72 -3.14 9.14 -9.74
N VAL A 73 -1.85 8.86 -9.94
CA VAL A 73 -0.76 9.70 -9.45
C VAL A 73 0.27 9.95 -10.56
N PRO A 74 0.75 11.21 -10.72
CA PRO A 74 1.76 11.54 -11.73
C PRO A 74 3.09 10.79 -11.56
N TYR A 75 3.44 10.44 -10.32
CA TYR A 75 4.72 9.80 -9.97
C TYR A 75 4.48 8.67 -8.96
N ALA A 76 4.09 7.50 -9.47
CA ALA A 76 3.61 6.40 -8.62
C ALA A 76 4.69 5.79 -7.71
N SER A 77 5.95 5.76 -8.17
CA SER A 77 7.07 5.20 -7.38
C SER A 77 7.45 6.14 -6.24
N LYS A 78 7.61 7.45 -6.50
CA LYS A 78 7.73 8.48 -5.45
C LYS A 78 6.62 8.39 -4.40
N PHE A 79 5.36 8.27 -4.84
CA PHE A 79 4.24 8.22 -3.90
C PHE A 79 4.21 6.93 -3.07
N GLU A 80 4.43 5.78 -3.70
CA GLU A 80 4.57 4.49 -3.01
C GLU A 80 5.67 4.54 -1.94
N HIS A 81 6.84 5.10 -2.31
CA HIS A 81 7.95 5.28 -1.39
C HIS A 81 7.59 6.17 -0.19
N LEU A 82 6.91 7.29 -0.44
CA LEU A 82 6.45 8.20 0.61
C LEU A 82 5.52 7.48 1.60
N MET A 83 4.55 6.72 1.10
CA MET A 83 3.62 5.97 1.95
C MET A 83 4.33 4.85 2.73
N HIS A 84 5.24 4.11 2.10
CA HIS A 84 6.06 3.10 2.79
C HIS A 84 6.89 3.72 3.90
N LEU A 85 7.56 4.85 3.63
CA LEU A 85 8.39 5.55 4.61
C LEU A 85 7.55 6.05 5.78
N HIS A 86 6.38 6.65 5.50
CA HIS A 86 5.43 7.12 6.51
C HIS A 86 5.01 6.00 7.48
N TYR A 87 4.50 4.88 6.96
CA TYR A 87 4.04 3.78 7.82
C TYR A 87 5.20 3.02 8.49
N LYS A 88 6.35 2.93 7.84
CA LYS A 88 7.56 2.34 8.46
C LYS A 88 8.00 3.13 9.68
N LEU A 89 8.04 4.46 9.60
CA LEU A 89 8.47 5.32 10.70
C LEU A 89 7.43 5.44 11.82
N ARG A 90 6.17 5.05 11.56
CA ARG A 90 5.15 4.84 12.60
C ARG A 90 5.22 3.45 13.26
N GLY A 91 6.24 2.67 12.94
CA GLY A 91 6.43 1.32 13.47
C GLY A 91 5.36 0.33 13.00
N ALA A 92 4.69 0.58 11.86
CA ALA A 92 3.70 -0.34 11.30
C ALA A 92 4.33 -1.41 10.41
N TRP A 93 5.59 -1.25 9.97
CA TRP A 93 6.23 -2.18 9.05
C TRP A 93 6.51 -3.54 9.71
N LEU A 94 6.05 -4.62 9.07
CA LEU A 94 6.20 -6.00 9.55
C LEU A 94 7.40 -6.73 8.93
N GLY A 95 8.27 -6.03 8.19
CA GLY A 95 9.39 -6.65 7.50
C GLY A 95 8.96 -7.59 6.38
N ARG A 96 9.57 -8.77 6.34
CA ARG A 96 9.25 -9.87 5.42
C ARG A 96 8.26 -10.81 6.11
N THR A 97 7.06 -10.93 5.56
CA THR A 97 6.02 -11.79 6.14
C THR A 97 5.83 -13.06 5.29
N PRO A 98 5.94 -14.27 5.87
CA PRO A 98 5.75 -15.51 5.11
C PRO A 98 4.30 -15.67 4.66
N CYS A 99 4.11 -16.13 3.43
CA CYS A 99 2.80 -16.46 2.87
C CYS A 99 2.55 -17.95 2.92
N ASP A 100 1.45 -18.34 3.56
CA ASP A 100 1.08 -19.75 3.71
C ASP A 100 0.60 -20.39 2.39
N PHE A 101 0.27 -19.57 1.40
CA PHE A 101 -0.32 -20.02 0.14
C PHE A 101 0.71 -20.11 -0.99
N CYS A 102 1.62 -19.15 -1.07
CA CYS A 102 2.63 -19.11 -2.13
C CYS A 102 4.04 -19.46 -1.65
N ARG A 103 4.22 -19.69 -0.34
CA ARG A 103 5.50 -20.01 0.33
C ARG A 103 6.60 -18.94 0.15
N VAL A 104 6.27 -17.79 -0.45
CA VAL A 104 7.18 -16.64 -0.58
C VAL A 104 6.99 -15.68 0.60
N SER A 105 8.09 -15.10 1.07
CA SER A 105 8.07 -13.99 2.02
C SER A 105 7.73 -12.68 1.30
N HIS A 106 6.51 -12.17 1.52
CA HIS A 106 6.09 -10.89 0.96
C HIS A 106 6.70 -9.72 1.73
N GLN A 107 7.12 -8.70 0.99
CA GLN A 107 7.63 -7.44 1.52
C GLN A 107 6.51 -6.39 1.59
N GLU A 108 6.77 -5.33 2.36
CA GLU A 108 5.92 -4.13 2.48
C GLU A 108 4.49 -4.48 2.93
N GLN A 109 4.41 -5.33 3.96
CA GLN A 109 3.19 -5.52 4.73
C GLN A 109 3.27 -4.71 6.02
N TYR A 110 2.13 -4.13 6.39
CA TYR A 110 2.02 -3.21 7.51
C TYR A 110 0.92 -3.68 8.45
N ASP A 111 1.15 -3.56 9.75
CA ASP A 111 0.16 -3.84 10.78
C ASP A 111 -1.05 -2.92 10.60
N ARG A 112 -2.24 -3.51 10.40
CA ARG A 112 -3.49 -2.76 10.18
C ARG A 112 -3.83 -1.84 11.34
N ASN A 113 -3.62 -2.29 12.58
CA ASN A 113 -3.98 -1.54 13.79
C ASN A 113 -3.09 -0.31 13.93
N ARG A 114 -1.80 -0.45 13.61
CA ARG A 114 -0.86 0.69 13.61
C ARG A 114 -1.10 1.68 12.46
N CYS A 115 -1.80 1.27 11.41
CA CYS A 115 -2.21 2.15 10.31
C CYS A 115 -3.54 2.89 10.55
N GLY A 116 -4.34 2.50 11.56
CA GLY A 116 -5.62 3.17 11.87
C GLY A 116 -6.83 2.72 11.03
N GLY A 117 -6.72 1.65 10.25
CA GLY A 117 -7.84 1.12 9.43
C GLY A 117 -8.11 1.92 8.15
N ARG A 118 -9.13 1.48 7.37
CA ARG A 118 -9.39 1.93 5.99
C ARG A 118 -9.47 3.46 5.86
N ARG A 119 -10.35 4.11 6.63
CA ARG A 119 -10.62 5.56 6.54
C ARG A 119 -9.39 6.40 6.86
N VAL A 120 -8.59 6.00 7.86
CA VAL A 120 -7.35 6.68 8.22
C VAL A 120 -6.34 6.57 7.08
N VAL A 121 -6.18 5.37 6.52
CA VAL A 121 -5.27 5.18 5.37
C VAL A 121 -5.67 6.07 4.18
N GLU A 122 -6.94 6.11 3.83
CA GLU A 122 -7.44 6.93 2.72
C GLU A 122 -7.25 8.42 2.97
N ALA A 123 -7.59 8.89 4.18
CA ALA A 123 -7.39 10.29 4.57
C ALA A 123 -5.91 10.69 4.52
N GLU A 124 -4.99 9.80 4.91
CA GLU A 124 -3.56 10.05 4.85
C GLU A 124 -3.03 10.08 3.42
N VAL A 125 -3.51 9.19 2.54
CA VAL A 125 -3.18 9.24 1.11
C VAL A 125 -3.61 10.57 0.51
N GLU A 126 -4.85 10.98 0.74
CA GLU A 126 -5.38 12.25 0.23
C GLU A 126 -4.64 13.46 0.82
N PHE A 127 -4.29 13.42 2.10
CA PHE A 127 -3.46 14.44 2.74
C PHE A 127 -2.12 14.62 2.00
N TYR A 128 -1.42 13.53 1.68
CA TYR A 128 -0.15 13.62 0.95
C TYR A 128 -0.30 14.08 -0.49
N LEU A 129 -1.36 13.68 -1.19
CA LEU A 129 -1.66 14.17 -2.54
C LEU A 129 -1.90 15.69 -2.53
N ARG A 130 -2.64 16.21 -1.55
CA ARG A 130 -2.82 17.67 -1.38
C ARG A 130 -1.50 18.38 -1.11
N LYS A 131 -0.65 17.83 -0.25
CA LYS A 131 0.67 18.42 0.05
C LYS A 131 1.62 18.44 -1.15
N LEU A 132 1.44 17.52 -2.09
CA LEU A 132 2.18 17.47 -3.35
C LEU A 132 1.54 18.33 -4.45
N HIS A 133 0.37 18.92 -4.20
CA HIS A 133 -0.44 19.63 -5.20
C HIS A 133 -0.77 18.74 -6.41
N TRP A 134 -0.98 17.45 -6.18
CA TRP A 134 -1.38 16.51 -7.22
C TRP A 134 -2.90 16.30 -7.21
N PRO A 135 -3.52 16.03 -8.37
CA PRO A 135 -4.94 15.79 -8.45
C PRO A 135 -5.33 14.54 -7.63
N ILE A 136 -6.49 14.61 -6.97
CA ILE A 136 -7.05 13.50 -6.21
C ILE A 136 -8.08 12.81 -7.09
N VAL A 137 -7.63 11.86 -7.90
CA VAL A 137 -8.51 11.02 -8.71
C VAL A 137 -8.51 9.62 -8.10
N ARG A 138 -9.55 9.34 -7.31
CA ARG A 138 -9.73 8.09 -6.57
C ARG A 138 -10.73 7.18 -7.29
N THR A 139 -10.51 5.88 -7.21
CA THR A 139 -11.48 4.86 -7.62
C THR A 139 -11.58 3.77 -6.56
N ASP A 140 -12.80 3.43 -6.16
CA ASP A 140 -13.09 2.31 -5.25
C ASP A 140 -13.19 0.98 -6.01
N LEU A 141 -12.79 -0.12 -5.35
CA LEU A 141 -12.62 -1.47 -5.93
C LEU A 141 -13.56 -2.52 -5.33
#